data_AF-A0A6A5ER21-F1
#
_entry.id   AF-A0A6A5ER21-F1
#
_cell.length_a   1.000
_cell.length_b   1.000
_cell.length_c   1.000
_cell.angle_alpha   90.00
_cell.angle_beta   90.00
_cell.angle_gamma   90.00
#
_symmetry.space_group_name_H-M   'P 1'
#
loop_
_entity.id
_entity.type
_entity.pdbx_description
1 polymer ?
#
loop_
_entity_poly.entity_id
_entity_poly.type
_entity_poly.pdbx_seq_one_letter_code
_entity_poly.pdbx_strand_id
1 'polypeptide(L)'
;MNPMTQLYYKKATYSPYRDRIPLQIVRAEVELSAEERAYLTAVEKGDYAGVKHALREAEVYYNMDVNCLDPLGRSALLIAIENENLEIMELLLDHGIHTGDALLYAIRKEVVGAVELLLSHRRPSGEKQTCEVLRHHGN
;
A
#
# COMPACT_ATOMS: atom_id res chain seq x y z
N MET A 1 54.83 -9.73 41.94
CA MET A 1 53.56 -9.40 41.24
C MET A 1 53.85 -9.45 39.74
N ASN A 2 53.27 -10.41 39.03
CA ASN A 2 53.63 -10.69 37.63
C ASN A 2 53.12 -9.56 36.69
N PRO A 3 53.98 -8.97 35.85
CA PRO A 3 53.62 -7.86 34.95
C PRO A 3 52.71 -8.29 33.76
N MET A 4 52.50 -9.59 33.55
CA MET A 4 51.70 -10.13 32.44
C MET A 4 50.19 -9.91 32.55
N THR A 5 49.66 -9.65 33.75
CA THR A 5 48.22 -9.48 33.93
C THR A 5 47.69 -8.14 33.39
N GLN A 6 48.57 -7.18 33.08
CA GLN A 6 48.15 -5.89 32.51
C GLN A 6 47.91 -5.91 30.99
N LEU A 7 48.50 -6.88 30.28
CA LEU A 7 48.27 -7.04 28.83
C LEU A 7 46.89 -7.63 28.53
N TYR A 8 46.35 -8.44 29.45
CA TYR A 8 45.03 -9.07 29.28
C TYR A 8 43.86 -8.11 29.53
N TYR A 9 44.07 -7.03 30.28
CA TYR A 9 43.02 -6.08 30.68
C TYR A 9 43.24 -4.68 30.11
N LYS A 10 43.97 -4.55 29.00
CA LYS A 10 43.89 -3.35 28.17
C LYS A 10 42.72 -3.57 27.22
N LYS A 11 41.53 -3.08 27.59
CA LYS A 11 40.32 -3.04 26.75
C LYS A 11 40.67 -2.33 25.44
N ALA A 12 41.14 -3.11 24.49
CA ALA A 12 41.12 -2.77 23.10
C ALA A 12 39.65 -2.46 22.75
N THR A 13 39.47 -1.49 21.89
CA THR A 13 38.26 -1.12 21.17
C THR A 13 37.76 -2.25 20.26
N TYR A 14 37.77 -3.50 20.74
CA TYR A 14 37.17 -4.65 20.12
C TYR A 14 35.67 -4.63 20.41
N SER A 15 34.98 -3.71 19.73
CA SER A 15 33.62 -4.01 19.32
C SER A 15 33.74 -4.90 18.08
N PRO A 16 33.25 -6.16 18.09
CA PRO A 16 33.28 -7.06 16.92
C PRO A 16 32.34 -6.59 15.78
N TYR A 17 31.92 -5.33 15.82
CA TYR A 17 31.03 -4.67 14.88
C TYR A 17 31.72 -3.55 14.09
N ARG A 18 33.03 -3.30 14.28
CA ARG A 18 33.76 -2.22 13.60
C ARG A 18 33.94 -2.42 12.09
N ASP A 19 33.84 -3.65 11.60
CA ASP A 19 33.98 -3.97 10.17
C ASP A 19 32.62 -4.09 9.45
N ARG A 20 31.52 -3.69 10.10
CA ARG A 20 30.20 -3.70 9.46
C ARG A 20 29.99 -2.41 8.69
N ILE A 21 29.83 -2.54 7.38
CA ILE A 21 29.25 -1.48 6.54
C ILE A 21 27.86 -1.18 7.13
N PRO A 22 27.56 0.06 7.56
CA PRO A 22 26.25 0.39 8.09
C PRO A 22 25.21 0.18 6.99
N LEU A 23 24.16 -0.60 7.29
CA LEU A 23 23.01 -0.72 6.40
C LEU A 23 22.27 0.62 6.43
N GLN A 24 22.44 1.40 5.37
CA GLN A 24 21.73 2.66 5.17
C GLN A 24 20.49 2.39 4.32
N ILE A 25 19.34 2.95 4.72
CA ILE A 25 18.14 2.95 3.89
C ILE A 25 18.45 3.81 2.66
N VAL A 26 18.65 3.17 1.50
CA VAL A 26 19.07 3.83 0.25
C VAL A 26 17.90 4.55 -0.42
N ARG A 27 16.66 4.14 -0.13
CA ARG A 27 15.42 4.76 -0.60
C ARG A 27 14.50 4.95 0.59
N ALA A 28 14.33 6.19 1.03
CA ALA A 28 13.28 6.54 1.98
C ALA A 28 11.97 6.63 1.20
N GLU A 29 11.04 5.72 1.45
CA GLU A 29 9.66 5.90 1.01
C GLU A 29 8.97 6.95 1.87
N VAL A 30 7.86 7.52 1.37
CA VAL A 30 7.08 8.51 2.12
C VAL A 30 6.62 7.86 3.42
N GLU A 31 6.94 8.47 4.55
CA GLU A 31 6.51 7.96 5.84
C GLU A 31 4.99 8.16 5.99
N LEU A 32 4.27 7.04 6.06
CA LEU A 32 2.83 7.02 6.37
C LEU A 32 2.55 7.72 7.70
N SER A 33 1.54 8.57 7.72
CA SER A 33 1.01 9.15 8.95
C SER A 33 0.45 8.06 9.87
N ALA A 34 0.27 8.40 11.15
CA ALA A 34 -0.30 7.47 12.13
C ALA A 34 -1.72 7.04 11.73
N GLU A 35 -2.51 7.97 11.19
CA GLU A 35 -3.87 7.79 10.70
C GLU A 35 -3.90 6.87 9.47
N GLU A 36 -3.04 7.12 8.48
CA GLU A 36 -2.91 6.29 7.27
C GLU A 36 -2.51 4.86 7.61
N ARG A 37 -1.56 4.70 8.54
CA ARG A 37 -1.14 3.39 9.05
C ARG A 37 -2.28 2.68 9.76
N ALA A 38 -3.05 3.39 10.60
CA ALA A 38 -4.20 2.83 11.29
C ALA A 38 -5.30 2.39 10.29
N TYR A 39 -5.55 3.21 9.26
CA TYR A 39 -6.46 2.90 8.16
C TYR A 39 -6.05 1.63 7.41
N LEU A 40 -4.81 1.55 6.92
CA LEU A 40 -4.30 0.35 6.22
C LEU A 40 -4.33 -0.89 7.12
N THR A 41 -4.01 -0.74 8.41
CA THR A 41 -4.09 -1.84 9.39
C THR A 41 -5.53 -2.31 9.60
N ALA A 42 -6.52 -1.41 9.59
CA ALA A 42 -7.93 -1.77 9.70
C ALA A 42 -8.40 -2.57 8.47
N VAL A 43 -7.97 -2.17 7.27
CA VAL A 43 -8.23 -2.91 6.03
C VAL A 43 -7.60 -4.31 6.06
N GLU A 44 -6.34 -4.42 6.49
CA GLU A 44 -5.63 -5.69 6.59
C GLU A 44 -6.30 -6.66 7.59
N LYS A 45 -6.85 -6.13 8.69
CA LYS A 45 -7.60 -6.92 9.68
C LYS A 45 -9.03 -7.25 9.26
N GLY A 46 -9.55 -6.65 8.20
CA GLY A 46 -10.95 -6.80 7.80
C GLY A 46 -11.94 -6.03 8.69
N ASP A 47 -11.51 -4.98 9.39
CA ASP A 47 -12.40 -4.18 10.25
C ASP A 47 -13.21 -3.17 9.44
N TYR A 48 -14.39 -3.59 8.98
CA TYR A 48 -15.29 -2.75 8.20
C TYR A 48 -15.69 -1.45 8.91
N ALA A 49 -15.97 -1.51 10.21
CA ALA A 49 -16.42 -0.33 10.97
C ALA A 49 -15.29 0.70 11.10
N GLY A 50 -14.07 0.23 11.37
CA GLY A 50 -12.87 1.08 11.43
C GLY A 50 -12.56 1.74 10.09
N VAL A 51 -12.61 0.97 8.99
CA VAL A 51 -12.39 1.50 7.63
C VAL A 51 -13.43 2.56 7.26
N LYS A 52 -14.71 2.29 7.54
CA LYS A 52 -15.80 3.23 7.27
C LYS A 52 -15.68 4.52 8.08
N HIS A 53 -15.23 4.42 9.33
CA HIS A 53 -14.97 5.60 10.17
C HIS A 53 -13.83 6.44 9.60
N ALA A 54 -12.70 5.79 9.28
CA ALA A 54 -11.53 6.45 8.72
C ALA A 54 -11.83 7.17 7.40
N LEU A 55 -12.58 6.54 6.47
CA LEU A 55 -12.97 7.17 5.21
C LEU A 55 -13.82 8.42 5.43
N ARG A 56 -14.79 8.36 6.35
CA ARG A 56 -15.62 9.52 6.70
C ARG A 56 -14.82 10.65 7.32
N GLU A 57 -13.88 10.32 8.21
CA GLU A 57 -13.01 11.33 8.80
C GLU A 57 -12.08 11.97 7.76
N ALA A 58 -11.59 11.18 6.80
CA ALA A 58 -10.79 11.69 5.70
C ALA A 58 -11.58 12.68 4.82
N GLU A 59 -12.86 12.40 4.54
CA GLU A 59 -13.73 13.32 3.78
C GLU A 59 -14.02 14.64 4.51
N VAL A 60 -14.13 14.61 5.83
CA VAL A 60 -14.49 15.78 6.64
C VAL A 60 -13.26 16.62 6.97
N TYR A 61 -12.17 15.98 7.40
CA TYR A 61 -11.01 16.65 7.97
C TYR A 61 -9.79 16.67 7.04
N TYR A 62 -9.79 15.92 5.93
CA TYR A 62 -8.66 15.80 5.00
C TYR A 62 -7.33 15.49 5.71
N ASN A 63 -7.40 14.68 6.78
CA ASN A 63 -6.28 14.37 7.66
C ASN A 63 -5.42 13.16 7.19
N MET A 64 -5.87 12.43 6.16
CA MET A 64 -5.17 11.27 5.61
C MET A 64 -5.42 11.16 4.10
N ASP A 65 -4.47 10.60 3.35
CA ASP A 65 -4.71 10.17 1.98
C ASP A 65 -5.33 8.77 1.94
N VAL A 66 -6.51 8.64 1.32
CA VAL A 66 -7.20 7.36 1.12
C VAL A 66 -6.47 6.45 0.12
N ASN A 67 -5.61 7.02 -0.75
CA ASN A 67 -4.82 6.28 -1.72
C ASN A 67 -3.39 5.98 -1.24
N CYS A 68 -3.15 6.10 0.07
CA CYS A 68 -1.85 5.79 0.67
C CYS A 68 -1.39 4.35 0.37
N LEU A 69 -0.08 4.15 0.33
CA LEU A 69 0.57 2.87 0.05
C LEU A 69 1.31 2.37 1.28
N ASP A 70 1.21 1.08 1.56
CA ASP A 70 2.03 0.45 2.59
C ASP A 70 3.53 0.43 2.20
N PRO A 71 4.45 0.10 3.11
CA PRO A 71 5.88 -0.03 2.78
C PRO A 71 6.22 -1.14 1.76
N LEU A 72 5.24 -1.90 1.30
CA LEU A 72 5.35 -2.89 0.23
C LEU A 72 4.75 -2.37 -1.09
N GLY A 73 4.27 -1.14 -1.13
CA GLY A 73 3.64 -0.51 -2.29
C GLY A 73 2.19 -0.94 -2.54
N ARG A 74 1.50 -1.53 -1.56
CA ARG A 74 0.10 -1.96 -1.67
C ARG A 74 -0.84 -0.85 -1.21
N SER A 75 -1.87 -0.55 -2.00
CA SER A 75 -2.97 0.31 -1.58
C SER A 75 -3.99 -0.47 -0.74
N ALA A 76 -4.87 0.25 -0.05
CA ALA A 76 -6.01 -0.35 0.68
C ALA A 76 -6.83 -1.30 -0.20
N LEU A 77 -7.08 -0.93 -1.46
CA LEU A 77 -7.84 -1.77 -2.39
C LEU A 77 -7.11 -3.08 -2.71
N LEU A 78 -5.79 -3.04 -2.92
CA LEU A 78 -5.00 -4.26 -3.18
C LEU A 78 -4.98 -5.19 -1.97
N ILE A 79 -4.86 -4.64 -0.76
CA ILE A 79 -4.93 -5.42 0.48
C ILE A 79 -6.32 -6.08 0.62
N ALA A 80 -7.39 -5.35 0.34
CA ALA A 80 -8.75 -5.90 0.38
C ALA A 80 -8.96 -7.05 -0.63
N ILE A 81 -8.37 -6.93 -1.84
CA ILE A 81 -8.39 -8.00 -2.85
C ILE A 81 -7.58 -9.22 -2.39
N GLU A 82 -6.39 -9.02 -1.82
CA GLU A 82 -5.56 -10.11 -1.30
C GLU A 82 -6.26 -10.92 -0.21
N ASN A 83 -7.04 -10.24 0.63
CA ASN A 83 -7.82 -10.84 1.70
C ASN A 83 -9.20 -11.36 1.24
N GLU A 84 -9.53 -11.22 -0.04
CA GLU A 84 -10.83 -11.57 -0.64
C GLU A 84 -12.03 -10.93 0.10
N ASN A 85 -11.82 -9.77 0.73
CA ASN A 85 -12.86 -9.09 1.51
C ASN A 85 -13.69 -8.16 0.61
N LEU A 86 -14.71 -8.74 -0.01
CA LEU A 86 -15.59 -8.05 -0.96
C LEU A 86 -16.34 -6.87 -0.33
N GLU A 87 -16.77 -6.97 0.94
CA GLU A 87 -17.50 -5.90 1.61
C GLU A 87 -16.65 -4.64 1.79
N ILE A 88 -15.39 -4.80 2.17
CA ILE A 88 -14.45 -3.69 2.25
C ILE A 88 -14.12 -3.17 0.85
N MET A 89 -13.95 -4.05 -0.14
CA MET A 89 -13.75 -3.60 -1.52
C MET A 89 -14.89 -2.72 -2.03
N GLU A 90 -16.15 -3.13 -1.82
CA GLU A 90 -17.32 -2.33 -2.19
C GLU A 90 -17.29 -0.97 -1.50
N LEU A 91 -17.05 -0.95 -0.18
CA LEU A 91 -16.95 0.28 0.58
C LEU A 91 -15.86 1.23 0.03
N LEU A 92 -14.69 0.69 -0.31
CA LEU A 92 -13.57 1.45 -0.86
C LEU A 92 -13.90 2.02 -2.26
N LEU A 93 -14.56 1.22 -3.11
CA LEU A 93 -14.98 1.65 -4.44
C LEU A 93 -16.07 2.72 -4.38
N ASP A 94 -17.03 2.59 -3.46
CA ASP A 94 -18.09 3.59 -3.24
C ASP A 94 -17.54 4.97 -2.84
N HIS A 95 -16.40 5.01 -2.15
CA HIS A 95 -15.70 6.25 -1.80
C HIS A 95 -14.73 6.74 -2.89
N GLY A 96 -14.76 6.14 -4.09
CA GLY A 96 -14.04 6.62 -5.26
C GLY A 96 -12.52 6.44 -5.22
N ILE A 97 -12.02 5.43 -4.50
CA ILE A 97 -10.59 5.13 -4.42
C ILE A 97 -9.99 4.80 -5.79
N HIS A 98 -8.72 5.17 -5.98
CA HIS A 98 -8.02 4.92 -7.22
C HIS A 98 -7.85 3.41 -7.47
N THR A 99 -8.42 2.93 -8.58
CA THR A 99 -8.38 1.50 -8.93
C THR A 99 -7.05 1.08 -9.57
N GLY A 100 -6.32 1.96 -10.24
CA GLY A 100 -4.99 1.67 -10.78
C GLY A 100 -4.91 0.36 -11.56
N ASP A 101 -4.03 -0.54 -11.11
CA ASP A 101 -3.82 -1.89 -11.63
C ASP A 101 -4.58 -2.99 -10.86
N ALA A 102 -5.53 -2.62 -9.99
CA ALA A 102 -6.27 -3.55 -9.13
C ALA A 102 -7.01 -4.65 -9.91
N LEU A 103 -7.52 -4.34 -11.11
CA LEU A 103 -8.17 -5.36 -11.96
C LEU A 103 -7.16 -6.41 -12.44
N LEU A 104 -5.98 -5.98 -12.89
CA LEU A 104 -4.92 -6.89 -13.30
C LEU A 104 -4.44 -7.73 -12.11
N TYR A 105 -4.34 -7.09 -10.94
CA TYR A 105 -3.99 -7.74 -9.69
C TYR A 105 -5.00 -8.83 -9.31
N ALA A 106 -6.30 -8.54 -9.35
CA ALA A 106 -7.37 -9.48 -9.04
C ALA A 106 -7.38 -10.68 -9.98
N ILE A 107 -7.15 -10.47 -11.29
CA ILE A 107 -7.02 -11.55 -12.27
C ILE A 107 -5.82 -12.44 -11.93
N ARG A 108 -4.66 -11.84 -11.63
CA ARG A 108 -3.45 -12.60 -11.25
C ARG A 108 -3.64 -13.43 -9.98
N LYS A 109 -4.50 -12.97 -9.07
CA LYS A 109 -4.87 -13.68 -7.84
C LYS A 109 -6.05 -14.64 -8.01
N GLU A 110 -6.67 -14.67 -9.19
CA GLU A 110 -7.83 -15.52 -9.51
C GLU A 110 -9.05 -15.27 -8.61
N VAL A 111 -9.19 -14.07 -8.06
CA VAL A 111 -10.30 -13.70 -7.17
C VAL A 111 -11.50 -13.25 -8.00
N VAL A 112 -12.39 -14.19 -8.34
CA VAL A 112 -13.52 -13.95 -9.24
C VAL A 112 -14.45 -12.84 -8.72
N GLY A 113 -14.80 -12.85 -7.44
CA GLY A 113 -15.68 -11.83 -6.85
C GLY A 113 -15.11 -10.41 -6.95
N ALA A 114 -13.80 -10.26 -6.72
CA ALA A 114 -13.11 -8.98 -6.88
C ALA A 114 -13.15 -8.49 -8.34
N VAL A 115 -12.92 -9.40 -9.30
CA VAL A 115 -13.00 -9.08 -10.73
C VAL A 115 -14.41 -8.64 -11.13
N GLU A 116 -15.44 -9.35 -10.68
CA GLU A 116 -16.84 -9.01 -10.96
C GLU A 116 -17.23 -7.64 -10.40
N LEU A 117 -16.84 -7.35 -9.16
CA LEU A 117 -17.08 -6.04 -8.53
C LEU A 117 -16.39 -4.91 -9.27
N LEU A 118 -15.09 -5.06 -9.57
CA LEU A 118 -14.32 -4.04 -10.29
C LEU A 118 -14.88 -3.79 -11.70
N LEU A 119 -15.30 -4.83 -12.42
CA LEU A 119 -15.94 -4.69 -13.74
C LEU A 119 -17.34 -4.09 -13.68
N SER A 120 -18.07 -4.30 -12.59
CA SER A 120 -19.40 -3.70 -12.39
C SER A 120 -19.28 -2.21 -12.07
N HIS A 121 -18.31 -1.83 -11.23
CA HIS A 121 -18.06 -0.44 -10.85
C HIS A 121 -17.52 0.41 -12.02
N ARG A 122 -16.77 -0.19 -12.96
CA ARG A 122 -16.24 0.51 -14.16
C ARG A 122 -17.29 0.80 -15.25
N ARG A 123 -18.50 0.22 -15.16
CA ARG A 123 -19.54 0.33 -16.19
C ARG A 123 -20.50 1.50 -15.93
N PRO A 124 -20.07 2.73 -16.28
CA PRO A 124 -20.99 3.65 -16.96
C PRO A 124 -20.43 4.26 -18.27
N SER A 125 -19.35 3.73 -18.85
CA SER A 125 -18.89 4.15 -20.19
C SER A 125 -19.45 3.25 -21.30
N GLY A 126 -20.72 3.49 -21.64
CA GLY A 126 -21.27 3.12 -22.95
C GLY A 126 -20.67 3.92 -24.12
N GLU A 127 -19.67 4.76 -23.86
CA GLU A 127 -18.90 5.43 -24.88
C GLU A 127 -17.61 4.66 -25.11
N LYS A 128 -17.59 3.99 -26.25
CA LYS A 128 -16.36 3.52 -26.88
C LYS A 128 -15.34 4.65 -26.80
N GLN A 129 -14.26 4.46 -26.04
CA GLN A 129 -13.05 5.25 -26.23
C GLN A 129 -12.49 4.90 -27.61
N THR A 130 -13.08 5.48 -28.67
CA THR A 130 -12.44 5.53 -29.97
C THR A 130 -11.26 6.47 -29.80
N CYS A 131 -10.05 5.93 -29.88
CA CYS A 131 -8.86 6.73 -30.15
C CYS A 131 -9.14 7.56 -31.41
N GLU A 132 -9.26 8.88 -31.30
CA GLU A 132 -9.52 9.80 -32.45
C GLU A 132 -8.38 9.84 -33.48
N VAL A 133 -7.33 9.06 -33.29
CA VAL A 133 -6.10 9.09 -34.11
C VAL A 133 -6.31 8.57 -35.54
N LEU A 134 -7.44 7.95 -35.87
CA LEU A 134 -7.68 7.37 -37.21
C LEU A 134 -8.62 8.17 -38.14
N ARG A 135 -9.11 9.36 -37.77
CA ARG A 135 -10.06 10.11 -38.62
C ARG A 135 -9.44 11.10 -39.62
N HIS A 136 -8.13 11.31 -39.65
CA HIS A 136 -7.51 12.35 -40.48
C HIS A 136 -6.80 11.90 -41.77
N HIS A 137 -6.93 10.64 -42.21
CA HIS A 137 -6.30 10.17 -43.46
C HIS A 137 -7.32 9.60 -44.45
N GLY A 138 -8.30 10.41 -44.85
CA GLY A 138 -9.27 10.02 -45.86
C GLY A 138 -10.16 11.17 -46.31
N ASN A 139 -9.60 12.08 -47.11
CA ASN A 139 -10.23 12.73 -48.26
C ASN A 139 -9.20 13.60 -48.98
#